data_AF-A0A1D6HI36-F1
#
_entry.id   AF-A0A1D6HI36-F1
#
_cell.length_a   1.000
_cell.length_b   1.000
_cell.length_c   1.000
_cell.angle_alpha   90.00
_cell.angle_beta   90.00
_cell.angle_gamma   90.00
#
_symmetry.space_group_name_H-M   'P 1'
#
loop_
_entity.id
_entity.type
_entity.pdbx_description
1 polymer ?
#
loop_
_entity_poly.entity_id
_entity_poly.type
_entity_poly.pdbx_seq_one_letter_code
_entity_poly.pdbx_strand_id
1 'polypeptide(L)'
;MDVRRLGGRIAAALRALGAGGSLSLPIPAWITNALAMISLVLSSCDLLRLCSDRDRRLRFSLGGREFVTVVCQLASIVYLFSLCGTGIPSADPETPARRDQGAGSPDQTRAADAPETLHGGDEEIVAAVVSGALPSHHLESRLGDCRRAASLRREALRRMTGRGVDGLPLDGMDYQAILGQCCEMPIGYVQLPVGVAGPLLLDGKQYHVPMATTEGCLVASVNRGCRAIAASGGAVSVLLRDAMSRAPVVKLPSIKRAAELKAFVETITNFEILSAVFNRSSRFGKLQGIQCALAGRNLYMRFTCSTGDAMGMNMVSKGVEDVLGYLQNDFPDMDLISLSGNYCSDKKAAAVNWIEGRGKSVVCEATVKGGVVQSVLKTSVQKLIELNIVKNLAGSAVAGALGGFNAHASNIVTALFIATGQDPAQNVESSQCITMMEAVNDGSDLHVSVTMPSIEVGTVGGGTCLASQAACLNLLGVRGPNRDSPGANAKLLATIVAGSVLAGELSLLSALAAGQLVKSHMKYNRSSKDVPGAAS
;
A
#
# COMPACT_ATOMS: atom_id res chain seq x y z
N MET A 1 -17.90 23.91 -41.69
CA MET A 1 -17.40 22.62 -42.22
C MET A 1 -18.00 21.52 -41.38
N ASP A 2 -18.68 20.58 -42.03
CA ASP A 2 -19.54 19.60 -41.38
C ASP A 2 -18.73 18.58 -40.55
N VAL A 3 -18.75 18.71 -39.21
CA VAL A 3 -17.99 17.89 -38.26
C VAL A 3 -18.30 16.39 -38.44
N ARG A 4 -19.50 16.05 -38.91
CA ARG A 4 -19.90 14.67 -39.24
C ARG A 4 -19.15 14.12 -40.45
N ARG A 5 -18.88 14.93 -41.47
CA ARG A 5 -18.08 14.51 -42.65
C ARG A 5 -16.62 14.27 -42.29
N LEU A 6 -16.05 15.04 -41.35
CA LEU A 6 -14.68 14.83 -40.89
C LEU A 6 -14.55 13.54 -40.06
N GLY A 7 -15.50 13.29 -39.15
CA GLY A 7 -15.57 12.04 -38.38
C GLY A 7 -15.69 10.79 -39.27
N GLY A 8 -16.50 10.87 -40.33
CA GLY A 8 -16.64 9.80 -41.32
C GLY A 8 -15.33 9.52 -42.09
N ARG A 9 -14.58 10.56 -42.48
CA ARG A 9 -13.30 10.40 -43.17
C ARG A 9 -12.20 9.85 -42.26
N ILE A 10 -12.16 10.25 -40.99
CA ILE A 10 -11.20 9.70 -40.02
C ILE A 10 -11.51 8.23 -39.72
N ALA A 11 -12.79 7.87 -39.53
CA ALA A 11 -13.18 6.47 -39.34
C ALA A 11 -12.92 5.60 -40.58
N ALA A 12 -13.03 6.17 -41.79
CA ALA A 12 -12.66 5.48 -43.02
C ALA A 12 -11.13 5.33 -43.15
N ALA A 13 -10.35 6.34 -42.80
CA ALA A 13 -8.89 6.28 -42.78
C ALA A 13 -8.37 5.27 -41.74
N LEU A 14 -8.96 5.23 -40.54
CA LEU A 14 -8.63 4.24 -39.52
C LEU A 14 -9.02 2.82 -39.94
N ARG A 15 -10.15 2.64 -40.64
CA ARG A 15 -10.50 1.33 -41.23
C ARG A 15 -9.56 0.93 -42.36
N ALA A 16 -9.12 1.87 -43.20
CA ALA A 16 -8.13 1.59 -44.24
C ALA A 16 -6.75 1.22 -43.65
N LEU A 17 -6.36 1.85 -42.54
CA LEU A 17 -5.14 1.52 -41.79
C LEU A 17 -5.24 0.19 -41.04
N GLY A 18 -6.44 -0.17 -40.53
CA GLY A 18 -6.67 -1.45 -39.85
C GLY A 18 -6.91 -2.64 -40.79
N ALA A 19 -7.35 -2.41 -42.03
CA ALA A 19 -7.57 -3.44 -43.05
C ALA A 19 -6.32 -3.69 -43.93
N GLY A 20 -5.29 -2.86 -43.80
CA GLY A 20 -4.00 -3.05 -44.47
C GLY A 20 -3.20 -4.13 -43.77
N GLY A 21 -3.26 -5.35 -44.30
CA GLY A 21 -2.34 -6.42 -43.95
C GLY A 21 -0.89 -5.93 -43.98
N SER A 22 -0.20 -6.13 -42.86
CA SER A 22 1.26 -6.13 -42.73
C SER A 22 2.01 -5.07 -43.54
N LEU A 23 1.89 -3.79 -43.17
CA LEU A 23 3.03 -2.88 -43.30
C LEU A 23 3.89 -3.05 -42.04
N SER A 24 4.67 -4.12 -42.03
CA SER A 24 5.74 -4.34 -41.07
C SER A 24 6.93 -3.44 -41.43
N LEU A 25 6.84 -2.15 -41.08
CA LEU A 25 8.05 -1.39 -40.78
C LEU A 25 8.43 -1.77 -39.34
N PRO A 26 9.54 -2.48 -39.11
CA PRO A 26 9.95 -2.84 -37.77
C PRO A 26 10.59 -1.61 -37.15
N ILE A 27 9.78 -0.61 -36.78
CA ILE A 27 10.26 0.46 -35.92
C ILE A 27 10.49 -0.22 -34.56
N PRO A 28 11.73 -0.29 -34.07
CA PRO A 28 12.01 -0.90 -32.78
C PRO A 28 11.13 -0.24 -31.70
N ALA A 29 10.61 -1.04 -30.76
CA ALA A 29 9.73 -0.53 -29.70
C ALA A 29 10.35 0.65 -28.93
N TRP A 30 11.68 0.69 -28.81
CA TRP A 30 12.38 1.81 -28.17
C TRP A 30 12.23 3.14 -28.96
N ILE A 31 12.14 3.10 -30.29
CA ILE A 31 11.91 4.29 -31.13
C ILE A 31 10.45 4.75 -30.98
N THR A 32 9.48 3.84 -31.05
CA THR A 32 8.07 4.23 -30.87
C THR A 32 7.81 4.76 -29.45
N ASN A 33 8.42 4.13 -28.44
CA ASN A 33 8.35 4.61 -27.05
C ASN A 33 9.04 5.97 -26.90
N ALA A 34 10.21 6.17 -27.51
CA ALA A 34 10.90 7.46 -27.49
C ALA A 34 10.06 8.56 -28.16
N LEU A 35 9.46 8.30 -29.32
CA LEU A 35 8.59 9.25 -30.01
C LEU A 35 7.33 9.57 -29.19
N ALA A 36 6.71 8.56 -28.58
CA ALA A 36 5.54 8.77 -27.72
C ALA A 36 5.88 9.59 -26.47
N MET A 37 7.04 9.35 -25.86
CA MET A 37 7.54 10.11 -24.72
C MET A 37 7.92 11.54 -25.11
N ILE A 38 8.60 11.75 -26.25
CA ILE A 38 8.90 13.09 -26.76
C ILE A 38 7.60 13.85 -27.03
N SER A 39 6.64 13.22 -27.70
CA SER A 39 5.31 13.80 -27.94
C SER A 39 4.64 14.18 -26.62
N LEU A 40 4.61 13.28 -25.63
CA LEU A 40 4.00 13.52 -24.32
C LEU A 40 4.65 14.70 -23.60
N VAL A 41 5.98 14.76 -23.59
CA VAL A 41 6.72 15.84 -22.92
C VAL A 41 6.44 17.17 -23.62
N LEU A 42 6.51 17.21 -24.95
CA LEU A 42 6.25 18.44 -25.71
C LEU A 42 4.81 18.92 -25.54
N SER A 43 3.82 18.03 -25.63
CA SER A 43 2.42 18.40 -25.42
C SER A 43 2.12 18.78 -23.98
N SER A 44 2.77 18.14 -23.00
CA SER A 44 2.66 18.52 -21.59
C SER A 44 3.28 19.90 -21.33
N CYS A 45 4.44 20.21 -21.91
CA CYS A 45 5.06 21.53 -21.83
C CYS A 45 4.18 22.62 -22.47
N ASP A 46 3.61 22.35 -23.65
CA ASP A 46 2.70 23.31 -24.30
C ASP A 46 1.40 23.48 -23.49
N LEU A 47 0.84 22.41 -22.91
CA LEU A 47 -0.32 22.48 -22.00
C LEU A 47 0.00 23.25 -20.72
N LEU A 48 1.17 23.05 -20.12
CA LEU A 48 1.60 23.80 -18.94
C LEU A 48 1.79 25.28 -19.26
N ARG A 49 2.32 25.62 -20.44
CA ARG A 49 2.42 27.02 -20.91
C ARG A 49 1.05 27.62 -21.13
N LEU A 50 0.12 26.87 -21.73
CA LEU A 50 -1.27 27.28 -21.95
C LEU A 50 -2.00 27.55 -20.62
N CYS A 51 -1.76 26.73 -19.60
CA CYS A 51 -2.36 26.90 -18.27
C CYS A 51 -1.67 27.98 -17.42
N SER A 52 -0.41 28.33 -17.72
CA SER A 52 0.34 29.36 -16.99
C SER A 52 0.07 30.79 -17.49
N ASP A 53 -0.55 30.94 -18.66
CA ASP A 53 -0.88 32.24 -19.25
C ASP A 53 -2.07 32.88 -18.52
N ARG A 54 -1.78 33.75 -17.53
CA ARG A 54 -2.79 34.40 -16.68
C ARG A 54 -3.79 35.29 -17.43
N ASP A 55 -3.45 35.76 -18.63
CA ASP A 55 -4.31 36.64 -19.43
C ASP A 55 -5.30 35.88 -20.33
N ARG A 56 -5.16 34.55 -20.43
CA ARG A 56 -6.08 33.72 -21.22
C ARG A 56 -7.35 33.43 -20.45
N ARG A 57 -8.43 34.14 -20.79
CA ARG A 57 -9.79 33.65 -20.52
C ARG A 57 -9.94 32.31 -21.23
N LEU A 58 -10.25 31.25 -20.48
CA LEU A 58 -10.74 29.96 -20.97
C LEU A 58 -11.94 30.20 -21.91
N ARG A 59 -11.67 30.47 -23.19
CA ARG A 59 -12.68 30.44 -24.25
C ARG A 59 -12.64 29.02 -24.79
N PHE A 60 -13.79 28.36 -24.78
CA PHE A 60 -14.01 27.00 -25.27
C PHE A 60 -13.53 26.74 -26.71
N SER A 61 -13.24 27.79 -27.48
CA SER A 61 -12.63 27.67 -28.80
C SER A 61 -11.13 27.42 -28.66
N LEU A 62 -10.76 26.15 -28.42
CA LEU A 62 -9.38 25.68 -28.64
C LEU A 62 -8.95 26.08 -30.06
N GLY A 63 -7.94 26.93 -30.18
CA GLY A 63 -7.31 27.23 -31.47
C GLY A 63 -6.71 25.95 -32.08
N GLY A 64 -6.49 25.95 -33.39
CA GLY A 64 -6.00 24.77 -34.11
C GLY A 64 -4.74 24.15 -33.50
N ARG A 65 -3.81 24.98 -32.99
CA ARG A 65 -2.61 24.50 -32.31
C ARG A 65 -2.93 23.81 -30.98
N GLU A 66 -3.79 24.40 -30.15
CA GLU A 66 -4.14 23.82 -28.84
C GLU A 66 -4.90 22.51 -28.99
N PHE A 67 -5.80 22.44 -29.99
CA PHE A 67 -6.49 21.21 -30.33
C PHE A 67 -5.49 20.09 -30.70
N VAL A 68 -4.49 20.40 -31.52
CA VAL A 68 -3.42 19.45 -31.86
C VAL A 68 -2.63 19.04 -30.62
N THR A 69 -2.28 19.98 -29.73
CA THR A 69 -1.58 19.68 -28.46
C THR A 69 -2.37 18.70 -27.59
N VAL A 70 -3.68 18.93 -27.42
CA VAL A 70 -4.56 18.03 -26.65
C VAL A 70 -4.68 16.66 -27.30
N VAL A 71 -4.81 16.60 -28.62
CA VAL A 71 -4.87 15.32 -29.37
C VAL A 71 -3.56 14.55 -29.25
N CYS A 72 -2.40 15.21 -29.36
CA CYS A 72 -1.10 14.58 -29.15
C CYS A 72 -0.93 14.05 -27.72
N GLN A 73 -1.36 14.82 -26.71
CA GLN A 73 -1.35 14.38 -25.31
C GLN A 73 -2.19 13.13 -25.12
N LEU A 74 -3.43 13.12 -25.62
CA LEU A 74 -4.33 11.97 -25.52
C LEU A 74 -3.78 10.76 -26.27
N ALA A 75 -3.21 10.95 -27.47
CA ALA A 75 -2.60 9.86 -28.23
C ALA A 75 -1.40 9.25 -27.50
N SER A 76 -0.52 10.08 -26.91
CA SER A 76 0.60 9.62 -26.11
C SER A 76 0.14 8.88 -24.84
N ILE A 77 -0.90 9.35 -24.17
CA ILE A 77 -1.48 8.68 -22.99
C ILE A 77 -2.08 7.32 -23.39
N VAL A 78 -2.85 7.25 -24.48
CA VAL A 78 -3.42 6.00 -24.99
C VAL A 78 -2.31 5.01 -25.39
N TYR A 79 -1.25 5.50 -26.03
CA TYR A 79 -0.09 4.67 -26.36
C TYR A 79 0.57 4.08 -25.11
N LEU A 80 0.78 4.89 -24.07
CA LEU A 80 1.32 4.41 -22.79
C LEU A 80 0.42 3.38 -22.11
N PHE A 81 -0.90 3.56 -22.16
CA PHE A 81 -1.85 2.55 -21.67
C PHE A 81 -1.76 1.23 -22.47
N SER A 82 -1.49 1.29 -23.78
CA SER A 82 -1.32 0.08 -24.59
C SER A 82 -0.06 -0.72 -24.23
N LEU A 83 1.01 -0.05 -23.78
CA LEU A 83 2.22 -0.70 -23.27
C LEU A 83 1.97 -1.42 -21.94
N CYS A 84 1.15 -0.82 -21.06
CA CYS A 84 0.75 -1.48 -19.82
C CYS A 84 -0.24 -2.64 -20.04
N GLY A 85 -0.95 -2.67 -21.18
CA GLY A 85 -1.92 -3.70 -21.52
C GLY A 85 -1.37 -4.95 -22.20
N THR A 86 -0.09 -4.94 -22.63
CA THR A 86 0.53 -6.03 -23.41
C THR A 86 1.62 -6.75 -22.62
N GLY A 87 1.26 -7.20 -21.41
CA GLY A 87 2.10 -8.03 -20.54
C GLY A 87 1.41 -9.35 -20.18
N ILE A 88 0.88 -10.07 -21.18
CA ILE A 88 0.45 -11.45 -21.01
C ILE A 88 1.43 -12.31 -21.82
N PRO A 89 2.27 -13.14 -21.17
CA PRO A 89 3.00 -14.17 -21.88
C PRO A 89 1.97 -15.12 -22.50
N SER A 90 1.97 -15.22 -23.83
CA SER A 90 1.32 -16.31 -24.54
C SER A 90 1.91 -17.62 -24.03
N ALA A 91 1.07 -18.45 -23.41
CA ALA A 91 1.42 -19.80 -23.03
C ALA A 91 1.63 -20.65 -24.30
N ASP A 92 2.82 -21.23 -24.44
CA ASP A 92 3.06 -22.32 -25.38
C ASP A 92 2.14 -23.51 -25.04
N PRO A 93 1.43 -24.09 -26.02
CA PRO A 93 0.59 -25.24 -25.79
C PRO A 93 1.40 -26.50 -26.04
N GLU A 94 1.91 -27.17 -25.01
CA GLU A 94 2.14 -28.63 -24.98
C GLU A 94 2.74 -29.07 -23.63
N THR A 95 1.88 -29.35 -22.65
CA THR A 95 2.16 -30.38 -21.65
C THR A 95 0.83 -30.94 -21.13
N PRO A 96 0.57 -32.25 -21.17
CA PRO A 96 -0.72 -32.79 -20.75
C PRO A 96 -0.86 -32.67 -19.23
N ALA A 97 -1.83 -31.89 -18.78
CA ALA A 97 -2.26 -31.88 -17.39
C ALA A 97 -2.80 -33.28 -17.04
N ARG A 98 -2.09 -33.99 -16.15
CA ARG A 98 -2.62 -35.15 -15.44
C ARG A 98 -3.86 -34.71 -14.68
N ARG A 99 -5.01 -35.25 -15.10
CA ARG A 99 -6.24 -35.28 -14.32
C ARG A 99 -5.94 -35.89 -12.96
N ASP A 100 -6.13 -35.11 -11.90
CA ASP A 100 -6.49 -35.68 -10.61
C ASP A 100 -7.96 -35.32 -10.37
N GLN A 101 -8.78 -36.37 -10.34
CA GLN A 101 -10.20 -36.31 -10.06
C GLN A 101 -10.36 -36.38 -8.54
N GLY A 102 -11.08 -35.43 -7.94
CA GLY A 102 -11.41 -35.55 -6.53
C GLY A 102 -11.86 -34.28 -5.84
N ALA A 103 -12.88 -33.60 -6.36
CA ALA A 103 -13.71 -32.73 -5.52
C ALA A 103 -14.66 -33.63 -4.72
N GLY A 104 -14.16 -34.11 -3.59
CA GLY A 104 -14.93 -34.78 -2.55
C GLY A 104 -15.25 -33.79 -1.43
N SER A 105 -16.52 -33.76 -1.06
CA SER A 105 -17.20 -33.08 0.04
C SER A 105 -16.36 -32.90 1.31
N PRO A 106 -16.52 -31.79 2.07
CA PRO A 106 -15.94 -31.68 3.41
C PRO A 106 -16.82 -32.48 4.38
N ASP A 107 -16.64 -33.80 4.39
CA ASP A 107 -17.15 -34.63 5.47
C ASP A 107 -16.11 -35.73 5.76
N GLN A 108 -15.69 -35.80 7.02
CA GLN A 108 -14.73 -36.76 7.58
C GLN A 108 -13.24 -36.56 7.21
N THR A 109 -12.65 -35.44 7.62
CA THR A 109 -11.26 -35.53 8.10
C THR A 109 -11.27 -36.39 9.37
N ARG A 110 -10.90 -37.66 9.21
CA ARG A 110 -10.29 -38.48 10.26
C ARG A 110 -9.46 -37.57 11.16
N ALA A 111 -9.69 -37.67 12.47
CA ALA A 111 -8.76 -37.16 13.46
C ALA A 111 -7.35 -37.55 13.02
N ALA A 112 -6.57 -36.57 12.56
CA ALA A 112 -5.15 -36.79 12.35
C ALA A 112 -4.62 -37.22 13.71
N ASP A 113 -4.03 -38.42 13.78
CA ASP A 113 -3.38 -38.93 14.98
C ASP A 113 -2.61 -37.78 15.63
N ALA A 114 -2.93 -37.49 16.89
CA ALA A 114 -2.20 -36.50 17.65
C ALA A 114 -0.72 -36.79 17.45
N PRO A 115 0.07 -35.84 16.94
CA PRO A 115 1.44 -36.13 16.58
C PRO A 115 2.17 -36.66 17.82
N GLU A 116 2.54 -37.95 17.83
CA GLU A 116 3.33 -38.57 18.90
C GLU A 116 4.40 -37.58 19.37
N THR A 117 4.36 -37.26 20.65
CA THR A 117 5.28 -36.34 21.29
C THR A 117 6.70 -36.87 21.21
N LEU A 118 7.61 -36.08 20.65
CA LEU A 118 9.02 -36.45 20.53
C LEU A 118 9.71 -36.33 21.90
N HIS A 119 10.06 -37.47 22.48
CA HIS A 119 10.81 -37.56 23.74
C HIS A 119 12.33 -37.81 23.56
N GLY A 120 12.84 -37.65 22.34
CA GLY A 120 14.25 -37.88 22.01
C GLY A 120 15.20 -36.79 22.50
N GLY A 121 16.48 -37.14 22.55
CA GLY A 121 17.56 -36.18 22.81
C GLY A 121 17.71 -35.17 21.67
N ASP A 122 18.19 -33.98 21.97
CA ASP A 122 18.36 -32.90 20.97
C ASP A 122 19.19 -33.35 19.76
N GLU A 123 20.24 -34.15 19.98
CA GLU A 123 21.10 -34.71 18.93
C GLU A 123 20.36 -35.66 17.98
N GLU A 124 19.49 -36.53 18.51
CA GLU A 124 18.72 -37.48 17.71
C GLU A 124 17.70 -36.74 16.84
N ILE A 125 17.02 -35.74 17.43
CA ILE A 125 16.05 -34.91 16.72
C ILE A 125 16.75 -34.12 15.61
N VAL A 126 17.88 -33.48 15.91
CA VAL A 126 18.68 -32.77 14.91
C VAL A 126 19.12 -33.71 13.80
N ALA A 127 19.65 -34.90 14.12
CA ALA A 127 20.07 -35.89 13.12
C ALA A 127 18.88 -36.36 12.25
N ALA A 128 17.69 -36.51 12.83
CA ALA A 128 16.47 -36.84 12.10
C ALA A 128 16.03 -35.70 11.16
N VAL A 129 16.17 -34.44 11.57
CA VAL A 129 15.89 -33.28 10.71
C VAL A 129 16.91 -33.20 9.57
N VAL A 130 18.21 -33.37 9.87
CA VAL A 130 19.30 -33.31 8.89
C VAL A 130 19.18 -34.44 7.85
N SER A 131 18.78 -35.64 8.26
CA SER A 131 18.58 -36.77 7.34
C SER A 131 17.27 -36.69 6.53
N GLY A 132 16.37 -35.76 6.87
CA GLY A 132 15.04 -35.64 6.25
C GLY A 132 13.98 -36.59 6.82
N ALA A 133 14.33 -37.43 7.80
CA ALA A 133 13.39 -38.31 8.49
C ALA A 133 12.33 -37.55 9.29
N LEU A 134 12.66 -36.35 9.80
CA LEU A 134 11.74 -35.45 10.48
C LEU A 134 11.66 -34.10 9.75
N PRO A 135 10.54 -33.77 9.10
CA PRO A 135 10.34 -32.46 8.51
C PRO A 135 10.41 -31.35 9.58
N SER A 136 11.26 -30.34 9.35
CA SER A 136 11.53 -29.29 10.34
C SER A 136 10.28 -28.50 10.79
N HIS A 137 9.27 -28.36 9.93
CA HIS A 137 8.02 -27.66 10.25
C HIS A 137 7.11 -28.41 11.23
N HIS A 138 7.41 -29.67 11.55
CA HIS A 138 6.70 -30.43 12.56
C HIS A 138 7.28 -30.26 13.97
N LEU A 139 8.47 -29.65 14.13
CA LEU A 139 9.17 -29.57 15.41
C LEU A 139 8.32 -28.93 16.51
N GLU A 140 7.64 -27.82 16.22
CA GLU A 140 6.77 -27.13 17.18
C GLU A 140 5.65 -28.05 17.66
N SER A 141 4.96 -28.70 16.72
CA SER A 141 3.81 -29.57 17.01
C SER A 141 4.20 -30.84 17.77
N ARG A 142 5.41 -31.37 17.53
CA ARG A 142 5.89 -32.64 18.09
C ARG A 142 6.59 -32.46 19.44
N LEU A 143 7.24 -31.32 19.65
CA LEU A 143 7.97 -31.02 20.89
C LEU A 143 7.10 -30.31 21.93
N GLY A 144 6.07 -29.57 21.50
CA GLY A 144 5.28 -28.73 22.40
C GLY A 144 6.06 -27.52 22.96
N ASP A 145 7.30 -27.32 22.50
CA ASP A 145 8.18 -26.22 22.90
C ASP A 145 8.74 -25.55 21.63
N CYS A 146 8.16 -24.40 21.30
CA CYS A 146 8.52 -23.62 20.11
C CYS A 146 9.95 -23.02 20.21
N ARG A 147 10.43 -22.69 21.42
CA ARG A 147 11.81 -22.22 21.61
C ARG A 147 12.80 -23.36 21.35
N ARG A 148 12.55 -24.55 21.90
CA ARG A 148 13.36 -25.74 21.65
C ARG A 148 13.33 -26.10 20.16
N ALA A 149 12.16 -26.07 19.52
CA ALA A 149 12.03 -26.28 18.08
C ALA A 149 12.92 -25.33 17.26
N ALA A 150 12.90 -24.04 17.58
CA ALA A 150 13.75 -23.04 16.93
C ALA A 150 15.24 -23.30 17.15
N SER A 151 15.66 -23.70 18.36
CA SER A 151 17.04 -24.08 18.68
C SER A 151 17.52 -25.26 17.83
N LEU A 152 16.74 -26.35 17.81
CA LEU A 152 17.07 -27.57 17.05
C LEU A 152 17.10 -27.29 15.55
N ARG A 153 16.20 -26.43 15.06
CA ARG A 153 16.21 -25.99 13.67
C ARG A 153 17.48 -25.22 13.30
N ARG A 154 17.96 -24.31 14.15
CA ARG A 154 19.24 -23.61 13.94
C ARG A 154 20.41 -24.59 13.83
N GLU A 155 20.45 -25.58 14.73
CA GLU A 155 21.50 -26.57 14.74
C GLU A 155 21.45 -27.49 13.50
N ALA A 156 20.27 -27.94 13.11
CA ALA A 156 20.08 -28.70 11.88
C ALA A 156 20.53 -27.91 10.64
N LEU A 157 20.13 -26.62 10.54
CA LEU A 157 20.58 -25.73 9.46
C LEU A 157 22.10 -25.55 9.44
N ARG A 158 22.73 -25.41 10.60
CA ARG A 158 24.19 -25.33 10.72
C ARG A 158 24.88 -26.57 10.15
N ARG A 159 24.38 -27.77 10.47
CA ARG A 159 24.92 -29.04 9.96
C ARG A 159 24.70 -29.22 8.46
N MET A 160 23.51 -28.87 7.96
CA MET A 160 23.15 -29.02 6.55
C MET A 160 23.91 -28.05 5.63
N THR A 161 24.12 -26.82 6.10
CA THR A 161 24.68 -25.74 5.26
C THR A 161 26.14 -25.43 5.54
N GLY A 162 26.69 -25.91 6.66
CA GLY A 162 28.00 -25.52 7.17
C GLY A 162 28.06 -24.07 7.65
N ARG A 163 26.92 -23.36 7.77
CA ARG A 163 26.83 -21.95 8.16
C ARG A 163 25.90 -21.77 9.34
N GLY A 164 26.39 -21.11 10.39
CA GLY A 164 25.61 -20.74 11.56
C GLY A 164 24.87 -19.41 11.39
N VAL A 165 24.02 -19.08 12.36
CA VAL A 165 23.32 -17.79 12.49
C VAL A 165 23.78 -17.06 13.77
N ASP A 166 25.09 -17.08 14.01
CA ASP A 166 25.70 -16.41 15.15
C ASP A 166 25.40 -14.90 15.07
N GLY A 167 24.89 -14.34 16.16
CA GLY A 167 24.41 -12.95 16.21
C GLY A 167 22.89 -12.78 16.01
N LEU A 168 22.16 -13.79 15.52
CA LEU A 168 20.70 -13.80 15.56
C LEU A 168 20.23 -14.27 16.95
N PRO A 169 19.60 -13.42 17.78
CA PRO A 169 19.14 -13.82 19.10
C PRO A 169 18.10 -14.94 19.04
N LEU A 170 18.14 -15.82 20.04
CA LEU A 170 17.13 -16.85 20.28
C LEU A 170 16.35 -16.53 21.57
N ASP A 171 17.03 -16.07 22.62
CA ASP A 171 16.43 -15.75 23.90
C ASP A 171 15.80 -14.36 23.93
N GLY A 172 14.76 -14.18 24.74
CA GLY A 172 14.08 -12.89 24.93
C GLY A 172 12.79 -12.71 24.11
N MET A 173 12.44 -13.67 23.25
CA MET A 173 11.17 -13.70 22.52
C MET A 173 10.17 -14.66 23.19
N ASP A 174 8.91 -14.23 23.29
CA ASP A 174 7.79 -15.12 23.63
C ASP A 174 7.39 -15.92 22.38
N TYR A 175 7.95 -17.14 22.25
CA TYR A 175 7.67 -18.04 21.14
C TYR A 175 6.23 -18.56 21.12
N GLN A 176 5.53 -18.52 22.25
CA GLN A 176 4.14 -18.94 22.30
C GLN A 176 3.22 -17.91 21.62
N ALA A 177 3.57 -16.62 21.70
CA ALA A 177 2.81 -15.54 21.07
C ALA A 177 2.87 -15.55 19.53
N ILE A 178 3.91 -16.14 18.93
CA ILE A 178 4.06 -16.22 17.47
C ILE A 178 3.44 -17.49 16.87
N LEU A 179 3.33 -18.56 17.66
CA LEU A 179 2.94 -19.90 17.20
C LEU A 179 1.51 -19.89 16.63
N GLY A 180 1.38 -20.25 15.35
CA GLY A 180 0.09 -20.30 14.64
C GLY A 180 -0.56 -18.93 14.40
N GLN A 181 0.18 -17.83 14.61
CA GLN A 181 -0.35 -16.47 14.51
C GLN A 181 0.50 -15.54 13.65
N CYS A 182 1.83 -15.55 13.82
CA CYS A 182 2.72 -14.55 13.24
C CYS A 182 3.82 -15.10 12.33
N CYS A 183 4.37 -16.28 12.64
CA CYS A 183 5.52 -16.83 11.91
C CYS A 183 5.61 -18.35 12.05
N GLU A 184 5.95 -19.02 10.95
CA GLU A 184 6.24 -20.45 10.89
C GLU A 184 7.75 -20.71 10.88
N MET A 185 8.16 -21.85 11.42
CA MET A 185 9.57 -22.30 11.43
C MET A 185 10.58 -21.25 11.96
N PRO A 186 10.35 -20.62 13.12
CA PRO A 186 11.26 -19.62 13.68
C PRO A 186 12.68 -20.17 13.89
N ILE A 187 13.69 -19.31 13.70
CA ILE A 187 15.12 -19.59 13.99
C ILE A 187 15.75 -18.52 14.90
N GLY A 188 14.91 -17.64 15.46
CA GLY A 188 15.31 -16.42 16.17
C GLY A 188 14.53 -15.22 15.67
N TYR A 189 15.04 -14.02 15.95
CA TYR A 189 14.37 -12.78 15.58
C TYR A 189 15.36 -11.65 15.27
N VAL A 190 14.96 -10.70 14.43
CA VAL A 190 15.79 -9.53 14.10
C VAL A 190 15.47 -8.40 15.08
N GLN A 191 16.51 -7.81 15.66
CA GLN A 191 16.39 -6.61 16.49
C GLN A 191 16.48 -5.36 15.61
N LEU A 192 15.47 -4.49 15.69
CA LEU A 192 15.45 -3.20 15.01
C LEU A 192 15.50 -2.06 16.05
N PRO A 193 16.38 -1.05 15.90
CA PRO A 193 16.38 0.11 16.78
C PRO A 193 15.04 0.84 16.73
N VAL A 194 14.47 1.15 17.91
CA VAL A 194 13.25 1.95 18.03
C VAL A 194 13.63 3.32 18.61
N GLY A 195 13.45 4.36 17.81
CA GLY A 195 13.54 5.76 18.26
C GLY A 195 12.15 6.34 18.54
N VAL A 196 12.12 7.53 19.15
CA VAL A 196 10.89 8.28 19.41
C VAL A 196 11.00 9.67 18.79
N ALA A 197 10.02 10.06 18.00
CA ALA A 197 9.86 11.43 17.49
C ALA A 197 8.68 12.12 18.18
N GLY A 198 8.85 13.36 18.64
CA GLY A 198 7.74 14.13 19.21
C GLY A 198 8.13 15.16 20.28
N PRO A 199 7.14 15.78 20.93
CA PRO A 199 5.70 15.50 20.75
C PRO A 199 5.18 15.96 19.38
N LEU A 200 4.41 15.11 18.70
CA LEU A 200 3.54 15.49 17.59
C LEU A 200 2.26 16.08 18.20
N LEU A 201 2.06 17.39 18.05
CA LEU A 201 0.83 18.07 18.45
C LEU A 201 -0.20 17.92 17.32
N LEU A 202 -1.19 17.05 17.51
CA LEU A 202 -2.20 16.66 16.53
C LEU A 202 -3.58 16.67 17.18
N ASP A 203 -4.54 17.38 16.59
CA ASP A 203 -5.93 17.45 17.08
C ASP A 203 -6.02 17.84 18.56
N GLY A 204 -5.16 18.77 18.98
CA GLY A 204 -5.06 19.25 20.37
C GLY A 204 -4.40 18.28 21.35
N LYS A 205 -3.91 17.12 20.91
CA LYS A 205 -3.24 16.11 21.74
C LYS A 205 -1.77 15.94 21.34
N GLN A 206 -0.94 15.50 22.28
CA GLN A 206 0.49 15.26 22.05
C GLN A 206 0.77 13.75 21.96
N TYR A 207 1.50 13.35 20.91
CA TYR A 207 1.89 11.96 20.69
C TYR A 207 3.42 11.82 20.59
N HIS A 208 3.97 10.82 21.27
CA HIS A 208 5.36 10.41 21.13
C HIS A 208 5.42 9.22 20.19
N VAL A 209 5.85 9.46 18.95
CA VAL A 209 5.72 8.50 17.85
C VAL A 209 6.90 7.52 17.86
N PRO A 210 6.66 6.22 18.12
CA PRO A 210 7.71 5.20 18.03
C PRO A 210 8.01 4.88 16.56
N MET A 211 9.30 4.77 16.24
CA MET A 211 9.79 4.53 14.88
C MET A 211 10.90 3.48 14.90
N ALA A 212 10.64 2.31 14.33
CA ALA A 212 11.61 1.23 14.18
C ALA A 212 12.34 1.36 12.84
N THR A 213 13.63 1.69 12.85
CA THR A 213 14.38 1.96 11.62
C THR A 213 15.87 1.76 11.81
N THR A 214 16.55 1.43 10.72
CA THR A 214 18.01 1.42 10.58
C THR A 214 18.53 2.58 9.73
N GLU A 215 17.63 3.43 9.20
CA GLU A 215 18.01 4.62 8.45
C GLU A 215 18.40 5.76 9.39
N GLY A 216 19.69 6.09 9.43
CA GLY A 216 20.18 7.26 10.14
C GLY A 216 19.55 8.54 9.61
N CYS A 217 19.39 9.54 10.48
CA CYS A 217 18.62 10.78 10.30
C CYS A 217 17.09 10.68 10.37
N LEU A 218 16.46 9.54 10.10
CA LEU A 218 15.01 9.49 9.91
C LEU A 218 14.23 10.00 11.14
N VAL A 219 14.44 9.40 12.31
CA VAL A 219 13.75 9.78 13.56
C VAL A 219 14.04 11.24 13.93
N ALA A 220 15.29 11.68 13.78
CA ALA A 220 15.68 13.06 14.06
C ALA A 220 15.01 14.07 13.11
N SER A 221 14.85 13.69 11.84
CA SER A 221 14.15 14.50 10.83
C SER A 221 12.67 14.62 11.16
N VAL A 222 11.97 13.52 11.45
CA VAL A 222 10.56 13.56 11.86
C VAL A 222 10.40 14.38 13.15
N ASN A 223 11.29 14.20 14.12
CA ASN A 223 11.28 14.98 15.36
C ASN A 223 11.41 16.50 15.13
N ARG A 224 12.26 16.91 14.17
CA ARG A 224 12.36 18.32 13.75
C ARG A 224 11.06 18.83 13.12
N GLY A 225 10.39 18.00 12.32
CA GLY A 225 9.06 18.28 11.78
C GLY A 225 8.00 18.48 12.86
N CYS A 226 7.93 17.55 13.83
CA CYS A 226 7.03 17.65 14.97
C CYS A 226 7.24 18.96 15.76
N ARG A 227 8.50 19.37 15.95
CA ARG A 227 8.84 20.65 16.60
C ARG A 227 8.31 21.86 15.82
N ALA A 228 8.44 21.86 14.50
CA ALA A 228 7.95 22.97 13.67
C ALA A 228 6.42 23.09 13.72
N ILE A 229 5.71 21.95 13.66
CA ILE A 229 4.26 21.86 13.77
C ILE A 229 3.81 22.34 15.16
N ALA A 230 4.40 21.81 16.23
CA ALA A 230 4.05 22.18 17.61
C ALA A 230 4.29 23.68 17.90
N ALA A 231 5.41 24.24 17.43
CA ALA A 231 5.73 25.67 17.58
C ALA A 231 4.75 26.60 16.82
N SER A 232 3.96 26.06 15.90
CA SER A 232 2.99 26.81 15.09
C SER A 232 1.53 26.53 15.46
N GLY A 233 1.27 25.81 16.56
CA GLY A 233 -0.08 25.57 17.07
C GLY A 233 -0.61 24.15 16.87
N GLY A 234 0.16 23.28 16.20
CA GLY A 234 -0.22 21.89 15.95
C GLY A 234 -0.77 21.63 14.55
N ALA A 235 -1.02 20.37 14.28
CA ALA A 235 -1.69 19.89 13.07
C ALA A 235 -3.14 19.50 13.37
N VAL A 236 -3.97 19.52 12.33
CA VAL A 236 -5.37 19.06 12.35
C VAL A 236 -5.52 17.93 11.34
N SER A 237 -6.24 16.88 11.71
CA SER A 237 -6.55 15.77 10.81
C SER A 237 -8.06 15.53 10.64
N VAL A 238 -8.41 15.00 9.47
CA VAL A 238 -9.78 14.58 9.15
C VAL A 238 -9.72 13.19 8.52
N LEU A 239 -10.44 12.25 9.12
CA LEU A 239 -10.64 10.91 8.56
C LEU A 239 -11.89 10.91 7.67
N LEU A 240 -11.70 10.66 6.38
CA LEU A 240 -12.73 10.74 5.35
C LEU A 240 -13.42 9.39 5.09
N ARG A 241 -12.69 8.28 5.24
CA ARG A 241 -13.20 6.93 4.95
C ARG A 241 -12.57 5.89 5.87
N ASP A 242 -13.33 4.86 6.21
CA ASP A 242 -12.90 3.68 6.96
C ASP A 242 -13.52 2.41 6.34
N ALA A 243 -12.77 1.76 5.45
CA ALA A 243 -13.26 0.68 4.61
C ALA A 243 -12.11 -0.23 4.13
N MET A 244 -11.91 -1.38 4.76
CA MET A 244 -11.04 -2.42 4.20
C MET A 244 -11.74 -3.10 3.01
N SER A 245 -10.96 -3.59 2.03
CA SER A 245 -11.52 -4.20 0.82
C SER A 245 -11.00 -5.59 0.50
N ARG A 246 -11.87 -6.41 -0.08
CA ARG A 246 -11.55 -7.69 -0.73
C ARG A 246 -12.29 -7.75 -2.06
N ALA A 247 -11.63 -8.23 -3.10
CA ALA A 247 -12.23 -8.29 -4.42
C ALA A 247 -12.07 -9.66 -5.07
N PRO A 248 -13.04 -10.59 -4.94
CA PRO A 248 -13.04 -11.82 -5.71
C PRO A 248 -13.17 -11.54 -7.21
N VAL A 249 -12.66 -12.48 -7.99
CA VAL A 249 -12.93 -12.59 -9.42
C VAL A 249 -13.72 -13.87 -9.66
N VAL A 250 -14.88 -13.70 -10.28
CA VAL A 250 -15.75 -14.80 -10.70
C VAL A 250 -15.89 -14.81 -12.20
N LYS A 251 -16.19 -15.97 -12.77
CA LYS A 251 -16.30 -16.18 -14.21
C LYS A 251 -17.64 -16.82 -14.51
N LEU A 252 -18.34 -16.28 -15.50
CA LEU A 252 -19.64 -16.77 -15.93
C LEU A 252 -19.56 -17.29 -17.38
N PRO A 253 -20.57 -18.04 -17.86
CA PRO A 253 -20.56 -18.60 -19.21
C PRO A 253 -20.53 -17.54 -20.32
N SER A 254 -21.12 -16.37 -20.07
CA SER A 254 -21.19 -15.27 -21.03
C SER A 254 -21.12 -13.89 -20.35
N ILE A 255 -20.79 -12.85 -21.13
CA ILE A 255 -20.85 -11.47 -20.66
C ILE A 255 -22.26 -11.06 -20.21
N LYS A 256 -23.31 -11.61 -20.83
CA LYS A 256 -24.69 -11.34 -20.46
C LYS A 256 -24.98 -11.83 -19.03
N ARG A 257 -24.57 -13.06 -18.70
CA ARG A 257 -24.68 -13.61 -17.35
C ARG A 257 -23.85 -12.80 -16.34
N ALA A 258 -22.61 -12.46 -16.69
CA ALA A 258 -21.77 -11.63 -15.83
C ALA A 258 -22.38 -10.24 -15.55
N ALA A 259 -23.04 -9.64 -16.55
CA ALA A 259 -23.77 -8.38 -16.41
C ALA A 259 -25.04 -8.53 -15.56
N GLU A 260 -25.77 -9.65 -15.66
CA GLU A 260 -26.90 -9.97 -14.79
C GLU A 260 -26.46 -10.06 -13.32
N LEU A 261 -25.33 -10.73 -13.03
CA LEU A 261 -24.76 -10.78 -11.68
C LEU A 261 -24.33 -9.40 -11.17
N LYS A 262 -23.66 -8.60 -12.01
CA LYS A 262 -23.31 -7.21 -11.65
C LYS A 262 -24.56 -6.40 -11.27
N ALA A 263 -25.59 -6.44 -12.11
CA ALA A 263 -26.84 -5.72 -11.85
C ALA A 263 -27.52 -6.23 -10.58
N PHE A 264 -27.51 -7.54 -10.34
CA PHE A 264 -28.06 -8.15 -9.12
C PHE A 264 -27.35 -7.61 -7.87
N VAL A 265 -26.02 -7.64 -7.84
CA VAL A 265 -25.22 -7.26 -6.66
C VAL A 265 -25.29 -5.76 -6.36
N GLU A 266 -25.42 -4.91 -7.38
CA GLU A 266 -25.49 -3.45 -7.23
C GLU A 266 -26.92 -2.91 -7.03
N THR A 267 -27.95 -3.76 -7.16
CA THR A 267 -29.34 -3.36 -6.87
C THR A 267 -29.54 -3.23 -5.37
N ILE A 268 -30.12 -2.11 -4.91
CA ILE A 268 -30.19 -1.76 -3.49
C ILE A 268 -30.90 -2.81 -2.61
N THR A 269 -32.01 -3.38 -3.10
CA THR A 269 -32.78 -4.40 -2.36
C THR A 269 -31.97 -5.68 -2.17
N ASN A 270 -31.17 -6.06 -3.17
CA ASN A 270 -30.31 -7.23 -3.08
C ASN A 270 -29.10 -6.93 -2.19
N PHE A 271 -28.53 -5.73 -2.28
CA PHE A 271 -27.43 -5.32 -1.42
C PHE A 271 -27.76 -5.44 0.07
N GLU A 272 -28.99 -5.11 0.49
CA GLU A 272 -29.42 -5.30 1.88
C GLU A 272 -29.36 -6.78 2.32
N ILE A 273 -29.79 -7.70 1.45
CA ILE A 273 -29.73 -9.14 1.68
C ILE A 273 -28.27 -9.60 1.72
N LEU A 274 -27.45 -9.21 0.74
CA LEU A 274 -26.03 -9.55 0.69
C LEU A 274 -25.27 -9.00 1.91
N SER A 275 -25.63 -7.80 2.37
CA SER A 275 -25.09 -7.21 3.60
C SER A 275 -25.49 -8.03 4.83
N ALA A 276 -26.76 -8.46 4.93
CA ALA A 276 -27.21 -9.33 6.01
C ALA A 276 -26.48 -10.68 6.04
N VAL A 277 -26.17 -11.26 4.87
CA VAL A 277 -25.36 -12.48 4.74
C VAL A 277 -23.92 -12.20 5.19
N PHE A 278 -23.27 -11.21 4.61
CA PHE A 278 -21.89 -10.82 4.93
C PHE A 278 -21.69 -10.56 6.44
N ASN A 279 -22.60 -9.82 7.04
CA ASN A 279 -22.47 -9.32 8.42
C ASN A 279 -22.66 -10.42 9.48
N ARG A 280 -23.09 -11.64 9.11
CA ARG A 280 -23.15 -12.80 10.01
C ARG A 280 -21.76 -13.34 10.35
N SER A 281 -20.79 -13.12 9.46
CA SER A 281 -19.42 -13.62 9.61
C SER A 281 -18.67 -13.03 10.80
N SER A 282 -19.06 -11.83 11.27
CA SER A 282 -18.35 -11.06 12.29
C SER A 282 -19.25 -10.08 13.06
N ARG A 283 -18.94 -9.87 14.34
CA ARG A 283 -19.60 -8.85 15.18
C ARG A 283 -19.20 -7.43 14.79
N PHE A 284 -17.99 -7.24 14.26
CA PHE A 284 -17.41 -5.94 13.91
C PHE A 284 -17.48 -5.64 12.41
N GLY A 285 -17.49 -6.68 11.58
CA GLY A 285 -17.57 -6.57 10.13
C GLY A 285 -18.92 -6.01 9.72
N LYS A 286 -18.93 -4.87 9.03
CA LYS A 286 -20.14 -4.31 8.40
C LYS A 286 -19.87 -3.97 6.95
N LEU A 287 -20.55 -4.65 6.04
CA LEU A 287 -20.48 -4.39 4.61
C LEU A 287 -21.02 -2.98 4.32
N GLN A 288 -20.22 -2.19 3.60
CA GLN A 288 -20.53 -0.81 3.22
C GLN A 288 -20.88 -0.66 1.74
N GLY A 289 -20.42 -1.58 0.88
CA GLY A 289 -20.63 -1.48 -0.56
C GLY A 289 -19.96 -2.62 -1.32
N ILE A 290 -20.42 -2.84 -2.56
CA ILE A 290 -19.80 -3.76 -3.51
C ILE A 290 -19.71 -3.02 -4.85
N GLN A 291 -18.49 -2.77 -5.33
CA GLN A 291 -18.23 -2.10 -6.60
C GLN A 291 -17.74 -3.10 -7.64
N CYS A 292 -18.49 -3.30 -8.71
CA CYS A 292 -18.18 -4.33 -9.70
C CYS A 292 -17.54 -3.77 -10.98
N ALA A 293 -16.51 -4.46 -11.48
CA ALA A 293 -15.89 -4.23 -12.78
C ALA A 293 -15.94 -5.48 -13.66
N LEU A 294 -16.34 -5.33 -14.93
CA LEU A 294 -16.41 -6.42 -15.91
C LEU A 294 -15.17 -6.40 -16.83
N ALA A 295 -14.60 -7.58 -17.10
CA ALA A 295 -13.63 -7.78 -18.16
C ALA A 295 -13.97 -9.06 -18.93
N GLY A 296 -14.59 -8.90 -20.10
CA GLY A 296 -15.17 -10.02 -20.85
C GLY A 296 -16.27 -10.72 -20.03
N ARG A 297 -16.10 -12.00 -19.75
CA ARG A 297 -17.03 -12.82 -18.94
C ARG A 297 -16.61 -12.97 -17.48
N ASN A 298 -15.59 -12.21 -17.06
CA ASN A 298 -15.11 -12.17 -15.69
C ASN A 298 -15.71 -10.94 -14.99
N LEU A 299 -16.11 -11.11 -13.74
CA LEU A 299 -16.62 -10.06 -12.87
C LEU A 299 -15.72 -9.95 -11.64
N TYR A 300 -15.18 -8.76 -11.42
CA TYR A 300 -14.39 -8.39 -10.25
C TYR A 300 -15.28 -7.61 -9.30
N MET A 301 -15.55 -8.15 -8.11
CA MET A 301 -16.51 -7.55 -7.18
C MET A 301 -15.77 -7.01 -5.96
N ARG A 302 -15.54 -5.69 -5.88
CA ARG A 302 -14.81 -5.08 -4.76
C ARG A 302 -15.73 -4.81 -3.58
N PHE A 303 -15.70 -5.69 -2.59
CA PHE A 303 -16.40 -5.52 -1.32
C PHE A 303 -15.63 -4.53 -0.44
N THR A 304 -16.34 -3.61 0.20
CA THR A 304 -15.80 -2.67 1.19
C THR A 304 -16.51 -2.84 2.52
N CYS A 305 -15.76 -2.91 3.61
CA CYS A 305 -16.27 -3.29 4.93
C CYS A 305 -15.55 -2.51 6.05
N SER A 306 -16.29 -2.05 7.06
CA SER A 306 -15.67 -1.60 8.32
C SER A 306 -15.26 -2.79 9.17
N THR A 307 -14.13 -2.73 9.86
CA THR A 307 -13.50 -3.90 10.52
C THR A 307 -13.27 -3.71 12.02
N GLY A 308 -13.90 -2.69 12.62
CA GLY A 308 -13.59 -2.27 13.98
C GLY A 308 -12.14 -1.82 14.08
N ASP A 309 -11.43 -2.27 15.12
CA ASP A 309 -10.02 -1.93 15.35
C ASP A 309 -9.03 -2.87 14.67
N ALA A 310 -9.51 -3.90 13.96
CA ALA A 310 -8.64 -4.76 13.16
C ALA A 310 -8.35 -4.10 11.81
N MET A 311 -7.17 -4.37 11.25
CA MET A 311 -6.94 -4.10 9.82
C MET A 311 -7.95 -4.92 8.98
N GLY A 312 -8.21 -6.16 9.39
CA GLY A 312 -9.46 -6.86 9.09
C GLY A 312 -9.49 -7.71 7.82
N MET A 313 -8.37 -7.93 7.16
CA MET A 313 -8.32 -8.71 5.91
C MET A 313 -8.93 -10.11 5.99
N ASN A 314 -8.71 -10.85 7.09
CA ASN A 314 -9.33 -12.16 7.30
C ASN A 314 -10.84 -12.05 7.53
N MET A 315 -11.27 -11.01 8.24
CA MET A 315 -12.68 -10.73 8.51
C MET A 315 -13.44 -10.43 7.21
N VAL A 316 -12.86 -9.60 6.33
CA VAL A 316 -13.48 -9.28 5.05
C VAL A 316 -13.50 -10.50 4.13
N SER A 317 -12.42 -11.28 4.06
CA SER A 317 -12.37 -12.51 3.26
C SER A 317 -13.49 -13.48 3.63
N LYS A 318 -13.70 -13.73 4.93
CA LYS A 318 -14.76 -14.62 5.41
C LYS A 318 -16.15 -14.14 5.03
N GLY A 319 -16.44 -12.84 5.21
CA GLY A 319 -17.72 -12.27 4.81
C GLY A 319 -17.97 -12.36 3.30
N VAL A 320 -16.91 -12.24 2.48
CA VAL A 320 -17.00 -12.44 1.03
C VAL A 320 -17.32 -13.89 0.69
N GLU A 321 -16.67 -14.87 1.33
CA GLU A 321 -16.97 -16.30 1.12
C GLU A 321 -18.45 -16.63 1.41
N ASP A 322 -18.98 -16.12 2.52
CA ASP A 322 -20.40 -16.31 2.88
C ASP A 322 -21.33 -15.73 1.78
N VAL A 323 -21.02 -14.54 1.26
CA VAL A 323 -21.80 -13.92 0.18
C VAL A 323 -21.67 -14.71 -1.13
N LEU A 324 -20.47 -15.17 -1.48
CA LEU A 324 -20.27 -15.97 -2.69
C LEU A 324 -21.03 -17.31 -2.61
N GLY A 325 -21.03 -17.97 -1.44
CA GLY A 325 -21.83 -19.16 -1.20
C GLY A 325 -23.34 -18.91 -1.32
N TYR A 326 -23.82 -17.77 -0.84
CA TYR A 326 -25.22 -17.36 -1.04
C TYR A 326 -25.57 -17.11 -2.51
N LEU A 327 -24.69 -16.43 -3.26
CA LEU A 327 -24.88 -16.11 -4.67
C LEU A 327 -24.96 -17.37 -5.57
N GLN A 328 -24.34 -18.48 -5.16
CA GLN A 328 -24.42 -19.75 -5.91
C GLN A 328 -25.86 -20.29 -6.03
N ASN A 329 -26.80 -19.86 -5.19
CA ASN A 329 -28.21 -20.29 -5.30
C ASN A 329 -28.89 -19.74 -6.56
N ASP A 330 -28.63 -18.48 -6.92
CA ASP A 330 -29.22 -17.79 -8.08
C ASP A 330 -28.28 -17.81 -9.31
N PHE A 331 -26.98 -17.97 -9.08
CA PHE A 331 -25.94 -18.03 -10.10
C PHE A 331 -25.11 -19.33 -9.95
N PRO A 332 -25.72 -20.53 -10.09
CA PRO A 332 -25.00 -21.80 -9.98
C PRO A 332 -23.96 -22.02 -11.10
N ASP A 333 -24.04 -21.21 -12.16
CA ASP A 333 -23.09 -21.14 -13.28
C ASP A 333 -21.89 -20.21 -13.02
N MET A 334 -21.82 -19.59 -11.84
CA MET A 334 -20.70 -18.76 -11.39
C MET A 334 -19.54 -19.62 -10.91
N ASP A 335 -18.39 -19.48 -11.57
CA ASP A 335 -17.13 -20.11 -11.17
C ASP A 335 -16.28 -19.11 -10.38
N LEU A 336 -15.95 -19.43 -9.13
CA LEU A 336 -15.04 -18.62 -8.31
C LEU A 336 -13.60 -18.91 -8.71
N ILE A 337 -13.01 -18.02 -9.51
CA ILE A 337 -11.63 -18.15 -9.97
C ILE A 337 -10.64 -17.85 -8.83
N SER A 338 -10.92 -16.81 -8.03
CA SER A 338 -10.12 -16.48 -6.85
C SER A 338 -10.88 -15.54 -5.93
N LEU A 339 -10.71 -15.73 -4.61
CA LEU A 339 -11.19 -14.79 -3.59
C LEU A 339 -10.48 -13.43 -3.66
N SER A 340 -9.31 -13.35 -4.31
CA SER A 340 -8.53 -12.14 -4.50
C SER A 340 -8.11 -11.98 -5.97
N GLY A 341 -9.00 -11.39 -6.77
CA GLY A 341 -8.77 -11.05 -8.17
C GLY A 341 -7.91 -9.80 -8.40
N ASN A 342 -7.06 -9.42 -7.45
CA ASN A 342 -6.20 -8.22 -7.50
C ASN A 342 -6.92 -6.88 -7.73
N TYR A 343 -8.24 -6.80 -7.55
CA TYR A 343 -9.02 -5.56 -7.64
C TYR A 343 -9.29 -4.92 -6.25
N CYS A 344 -8.69 -5.46 -5.18
CA CYS A 344 -8.84 -4.91 -3.83
C CYS A 344 -8.20 -3.51 -3.68
N SER A 345 -6.92 -3.25 -3.97
CA SER A 345 -5.78 -4.13 -4.28
C SER A 345 -4.84 -4.24 -3.08
N ASP A 346 -4.36 -5.42 -2.72
CA ASP A 346 -3.61 -5.62 -1.47
C ASP A 346 -2.13 -5.86 -1.66
N LYS A 347 -1.23 -4.99 -1.17
CA LYS A 347 0.24 -5.11 -1.33
C LYS A 347 0.71 -4.95 -2.76
N LYS A 348 0.02 -4.11 -3.55
CA LYS A 348 0.34 -3.75 -4.95
C LYS A 348 -0.05 -2.30 -5.19
N ALA A 349 0.79 -1.56 -5.92
CA ALA A 349 0.47 -0.21 -6.36
C ALA A 349 -0.70 -0.27 -7.35
N ALA A 350 -1.84 0.33 -6.98
CA ALA A 350 -3.05 0.29 -7.79
C ALA A 350 -3.84 1.60 -7.73
N ALA A 351 -4.34 2.05 -8.88
CA ALA A 351 -5.07 3.30 -9.01
C ALA A 351 -6.42 3.26 -8.29
N VAL A 352 -7.03 2.07 -8.19
CA VAL A 352 -8.28 1.90 -7.45
C VAL A 352 -8.13 2.25 -5.97
N ASN A 353 -6.99 1.97 -5.34
CA ASN A 353 -6.74 2.38 -3.94
C ASN A 353 -6.55 3.90 -3.83
N TRP A 354 -5.87 4.51 -4.82
CA TRP A 354 -5.67 5.95 -4.87
C TRP A 354 -6.98 6.73 -5.04
N ILE A 355 -7.85 6.25 -5.92
CA ILE A 355 -9.10 6.93 -6.30
C ILE A 355 -10.21 6.64 -5.30
N GLU A 356 -10.41 5.37 -4.93
CA GLU A 356 -11.55 4.94 -4.11
C GLU A 356 -11.20 4.84 -2.62
N GLY A 357 -9.91 4.85 -2.26
CA GLY A 357 -9.42 4.58 -0.91
C GLY A 357 -9.42 3.08 -0.57
N ARG A 358 -8.66 2.73 0.48
CA ARG A 358 -8.61 1.37 1.08
C ARG A 358 -8.09 1.43 2.52
N GLY A 359 -8.79 0.84 3.47
CA GLY A 359 -8.49 1.07 4.90
C GLY A 359 -8.97 2.45 5.32
N LYS A 360 -8.08 3.31 5.84
CA LYS A 360 -8.41 4.67 6.30
C LYS A 360 -7.93 5.72 5.31
N SER A 361 -8.83 6.61 4.88
CA SER A 361 -8.47 7.80 4.11
C SER A 361 -8.35 8.99 5.05
N VAL A 362 -7.17 9.59 5.14
CA VAL A 362 -6.88 10.67 6.09
C VAL A 362 -6.26 11.86 5.38
N VAL A 363 -6.72 13.05 5.72
CA VAL A 363 -6.07 14.33 5.39
C VAL A 363 -5.52 14.92 6.68
N CYS A 364 -4.31 15.44 6.65
CA CYS A 364 -3.70 16.13 7.78
C CYS A 364 -3.02 17.41 7.31
N GLU A 365 -3.22 18.51 8.02
CA GLU A 365 -2.69 19.82 7.65
C GLU A 365 -2.12 20.59 8.86
N ALA A 366 -1.25 21.56 8.56
CA ALA A 366 -0.74 22.52 9.53
C ALA A 366 -0.43 23.86 8.85
N THR A 367 -0.58 24.96 9.59
CA THR A 367 -0.01 26.26 9.21
C THR A 367 1.27 26.48 10.00
N VAL A 368 2.41 26.56 9.32
CA VAL A 368 3.73 26.74 9.92
C VAL A 368 4.15 28.20 9.80
N LYS A 369 4.39 28.85 10.94
CA LYS A 369 4.75 30.27 10.99
C LYS A 369 6.06 30.54 10.24
N GLY A 370 6.16 31.62 9.48
CA GLY A 370 7.36 31.99 8.73
C GLY A 370 8.63 32.04 9.57
N GLY A 371 8.53 32.60 10.79
CA GLY A 371 9.62 32.61 11.76
C GLY A 371 10.09 31.20 12.17
N VAL A 372 9.18 30.22 12.23
CA VAL A 372 9.50 28.80 12.50
C VAL A 372 10.12 28.14 11.26
N VAL A 373 9.63 28.44 10.06
CA VAL A 373 10.24 27.97 8.81
C VAL A 373 11.71 28.42 8.72
N GLN A 374 12.00 29.68 9.05
CA GLN A 374 13.37 30.19 9.06
C GLN A 374 14.21 29.60 10.20
N SER A 375 13.70 29.64 11.44
CA SER A 375 14.48 29.28 12.63
C SER A 375 14.62 27.78 12.85
N VAL A 376 13.60 26.96 12.57
CA VAL A 376 13.61 25.50 12.79
C VAL A 376 13.93 24.77 11.50
N LEU A 377 13.25 25.12 10.40
CA LEU A 377 13.37 24.43 9.11
C LEU A 377 14.52 24.96 8.24
N LYS A 378 15.14 26.09 8.63
CA LYS A 378 16.35 26.66 8.02
C LYS A 378 16.19 26.90 6.52
N THR A 379 14.99 27.33 6.11
CA THR A 379 14.63 27.66 4.72
C THR A 379 13.62 28.82 4.70
N SER A 380 13.00 29.07 3.55
CA SER A 380 11.94 30.07 3.36
C SER A 380 10.67 29.40 2.83
N VAL A 381 9.50 30.00 3.10
CA VAL A 381 8.19 29.56 2.58
C VAL A 381 8.22 29.39 1.05
N GLN A 382 8.72 30.38 0.32
CA GLN A 382 8.75 30.35 -1.14
C GLN A 382 9.55 29.17 -1.71
N LYS A 383 10.76 28.91 -1.17
CA LYS A 383 11.58 27.78 -1.58
C LYS A 383 10.92 26.43 -1.33
N LEU A 384 10.16 26.29 -0.25
CA LEU A 384 9.44 25.06 0.05
C LEU A 384 8.31 24.81 -0.95
N ILE A 385 7.52 25.84 -1.25
CA ILE A 385 6.44 25.76 -2.24
C ILE A 385 6.99 25.42 -3.61
N GLU A 386 8.02 26.15 -4.06
CA GLU A 386 8.67 25.90 -5.34
C GLU A 386 9.21 24.46 -5.42
N LEU A 387 9.92 24.00 -4.39
CA LEU A 387 10.41 22.63 -4.34
C LEU A 387 9.27 21.61 -4.38
N ASN A 388 8.19 21.81 -3.61
CA ASN A 388 7.07 20.88 -3.59
C ASN A 388 6.42 20.75 -4.98
N ILE A 389 6.21 21.88 -5.66
CA ILE A 389 5.65 21.91 -7.02
C ILE A 389 6.58 21.17 -7.99
N VAL A 390 7.87 21.50 -8.00
CA VAL A 390 8.81 20.95 -8.99
C VAL A 390 9.16 19.48 -8.71
N LYS A 391 9.28 19.08 -7.43
CA LYS A 391 9.63 17.71 -7.02
C LYS A 391 8.40 16.81 -6.90
N ASN A 392 7.52 17.10 -5.94
CA ASN A 392 6.46 16.18 -5.54
C ASN A 392 5.30 16.15 -6.54
N LEU A 393 5.07 17.24 -7.28
CA LEU A 393 4.03 17.29 -8.31
C LEU A 393 4.62 17.05 -9.70
N ALA A 394 5.38 18.00 -10.25
CA ALA A 394 5.91 17.91 -11.61
C ALA A 394 6.89 16.75 -11.79
N GLY A 395 7.82 16.56 -10.85
CA GLY A 395 8.77 15.44 -10.89
C GLY A 395 8.06 14.08 -10.85
N SER A 396 7.11 13.90 -9.93
CA SER A 396 6.29 12.68 -9.87
C SER A 396 5.43 12.47 -11.11
N ALA A 397 4.90 13.53 -11.72
CA ALA A 397 4.16 13.45 -12.97
C ALA A 397 5.06 13.01 -14.14
N VAL A 398 6.25 13.58 -14.26
CA VAL A 398 7.26 13.18 -15.28
C VAL A 398 7.68 11.72 -15.07
N ALA A 399 7.75 11.25 -13.83
CA ALA A 399 8.07 9.87 -13.50
C ALA A 399 6.91 8.88 -13.71
N GLY A 400 5.69 9.35 -14.00
CA GLY A 400 4.50 8.48 -14.08
C GLY A 400 4.13 7.83 -12.74
N ALA A 401 4.43 8.51 -11.62
CA ALA A 401 4.20 7.95 -10.29
C ALA A 401 2.69 7.82 -9.98
N LEU A 402 2.29 6.67 -9.45
CA LEU A 402 0.92 6.38 -9.05
C LEU A 402 0.75 6.55 -7.52
N GLY A 403 0.11 7.65 -7.11
CA GLY A 403 -0.08 8.00 -5.68
C GLY A 403 1.20 8.43 -4.95
N GLY A 404 2.33 8.55 -5.66
CA GLY A 404 3.64 8.94 -5.12
C GLY A 404 3.92 10.44 -5.26
N PHE A 405 2.99 11.30 -4.84
CA PHE A 405 3.11 12.76 -4.95
C PHE A 405 3.65 13.39 -3.65
N ASN A 406 4.70 12.77 -3.09
CA ASN A 406 5.27 13.08 -1.79
C ASN A 406 6.81 12.90 -1.81
N ALA A 407 7.49 13.31 -0.75
CA ALA A 407 8.93 13.20 -0.66
C ALA A 407 9.39 11.84 -0.15
N HIS A 408 8.85 11.38 1.00
CA HIS A 408 9.26 10.13 1.66
C HIS A 408 8.20 9.56 2.62
N ALA A 409 6.90 9.66 2.31
CA ALA A 409 5.84 9.11 3.17
C ALA A 409 6.09 7.64 3.57
N SER A 410 6.63 6.85 2.63
CA SER A 410 7.01 5.44 2.84
C SER A 410 8.00 5.22 3.99
N ASN A 411 8.95 6.15 4.24
CA ASN A 411 9.91 6.02 5.34
C ASN A 411 9.21 6.09 6.69
N ILE A 412 8.28 7.03 6.85
CA ILE A 412 7.56 7.24 8.10
C ILE A 412 6.58 6.09 8.33
N VAL A 413 5.79 5.74 7.30
CA VAL A 413 4.81 4.65 7.36
C VAL A 413 5.50 3.36 7.76
N THR A 414 6.58 2.97 7.08
CA THR A 414 7.32 1.73 7.38
C THR A 414 7.87 1.70 8.80
N ALA A 415 8.51 2.78 9.24
CA ALA A 415 9.12 2.83 10.57
C ALA A 415 8.07 2.72 11.70
N LEU A 416 6.92 3.39 11.53
CA LEU A 416 5.81 3.32 12.48
C LEU A 416 5.12 1.95 12.42
N PHE A 417 4.92 1.40 11.22
CA PHE A 417 4.29 0.10 11.00
C PHE A 417 5.05 -1.03 11.68
N ILE A 418 6.37 -1.09 11.49
CA ILE A 418 7.23 -2.08 12.15
C ILE A 418 7.18 -1.91 13.67
N ALA A 419 7.29 -0.67 14.16
CA ALA A 419 7.24 -0.39 15.60
C ALA A 419 5.92 -0.81 16.24
N THR A 420 4.81 -0.71 15.52
CA THR A 420 3.45 -0.92 16.07
C THR A 420 2.81 -2.24 15.64
N GLY A 421 3.55 -3.15 14.98
CA GLY A 421 3.08 -4.48 14.63
C GLY A 421 2.05 -4.52 13.50
N GLN A 422 2.10 -3.55 12.60
CA GLN A 422 1.34 -3.55 11.36
C GLN A 422 1.99 -4.46 10.32
N ASP A 423 1.33 -4.67 9.18
CA ASP A 423 1.89 -5.41 8.06
C ASP A 423 2.81 -4.49 7.23
N PRO A 424 4.14 -4.65 7.27
CA PRO A 424 5.06 -3.77 6.55
C PRO A 424 4.92 -3.87 5.02
N ALA A 425 4.36 -4.96 4.49
CA ALA A 425 4.14 -5.08 3.05
C ALA A 425 3.01 -4.15 2.55
N GLN A 426 2.09 -3.77 3.44
CA GLN A 426 1.01 -2.82 3.13
C GLN A 426 1.51 -1.37 3.08
N ASN A 427 2.80 -1.13 3.31
CA ASN A 427 3.43 0.16 3.02
C ASN A 427 3.28 0.57 1.55
N VAL A 428 3.19 -0.40 0.62
CA VAL A 428 3.02 -0.12 -0.83
C VAL A 428 1.83 0.81 -1.09
N GLU A 429 0.69 0.54 -0.46
CA GLU A 429 -0.51 1.34 -0.59
C GLU A 429 -0.70 2.34 0.56
N SER A 430 -0.26 2.02 1.78
CA SER A 430 -0.36 2.93 2.93
C SER A 430 0.53 4.16 2.81
N SER A 431 1.54 4.14 1.94
CA SER A 431 2.40 5.30 1.64
C SER A 431 1.94 6.14 0.46
N GLN A 432 0.81 5.79 -0.19
CA GLN A 432 0.20 6.66 -1.19
C GLN A 432 -0.18 7.98 -0.51
N CYS A 433 0.39 9.07 -1.01
CA CYS A 433 0.30 10.37 -0.38
C CYS A 433 0.51 11.47 -1.42
N ILE A 434 -0.31 12.52 -1.35
CA ILE A 434 -0.05 13.81 -2.00
C ILE A 434 0.24 14.88 -0.95
N THR A 435 1.38 15.55 -1.11
CA THR A 435 1.82 16.66 -0.27
C THR A 435 1.58 17.97 -0.99
N MET A 436 0.80 18.86 -0.37
CA MET A 436 0.51 20.20 -0.90
C MET A 436 1.10 21.26 0.02
N MET A 437 1.59 22.35 -0.58
CA MET A 437 2.23 23.47 0.11
C MET A 437 1.83 24.77 -0.55
N GLU A 438 1.31 25.71 0.23
CA GLU A 438 0.84 27.01 -0.24
C GLU A 438 1.22 28.12 0.73
N ALA A 439 1.36 29.34 0.22
CA ALA A 439 1.66 30.51 1.04
C ALA A 439 0.35 31.06 1.60
N VAL A 440 0.31 31.34 2.90
CA VAL A 440 -0.85 31.92 3.58
C VAL A 440 -0.41 33.15 4.39
N ASN A 441 -1.38 33.92 4.90
CA ASN A 441 -1.14 35.15 5.66
C ASN A 441 -0.21 36.12 4.89
N ASP A 442 -0.64 36.54 3.69
CA ASP A 442 0.11 37.42 2.77
C ASP A 442 1.51 36.88 2.39
N GLY A 443 1.66 35.56 2.40
CA GLY A 443 2.91 34.87 2.07
C GLY A 443 3.92 34.78 3.22
N SER A 444 3.54 35.21 4.43
CA SER A 444 4.39 35.13 5.62
C SER A 444 4.49 33.71 6.18
N ASP A 445 3.45 32.90 6.02
CA ASP A 445 3.34 31.57 6.61
C ASP A 445 3.15 30.49 5.54
N LEU A 446 3.44 29.25 5.91
CA LEU A 446 3.29 28.07 5.04
C LEU A 446 2.10 27.25 5.50
N HIS A 447 1.09 27.09 4.64
CA HIS A 447 0.13 25.99 4.76
C HIS A 447 0.75 24.74 4.14
N VAL A 448 0.67 23.62 4.83
CA VAL A 448 1.11 22.31 4.35
C VAL A 448 0.05 21.28 4.67
N SER A 449 -0.23 20.39 3.72
CA SER A 449 -1.11 19.24 3.93
C SER A 449 -0.60 17.97 3.29
N VAL A 450 -1.00 16.84 3.85
CA VAL A 450 -0.82 15.50 3.29
C VAL A 450 -2.18 14.82 3.19
N THR A 451 -2.44 14.17 2.07
CA THR A 451 -3.65 13.35 1.86
C THR A 451 -3.24 11.93 1.55
N MET A 452 -3.64 11.00 2.41
CA MET A 452 -3.29 9.59 2.36
C MET A 452 -4.57 8.75 2.26
N PRO A 453 -4.98 8.33 1.04
CA PRO A 453 -6.30 7.73 0.82
C PRO A 453 -6.39 6.27 1.27
N SER A 454 -5.26 5.60 1.53
CA SER A 454 -5.23 4.15 1.69
C SER A 454 -4.39 3.62 2.85
N ILE A 455 -4.49 4.23 4.04
CA ILE A 455 -3.75 3.78 5.23
C ILE A 455 -4.36 2.50 5.81
N GLU A 456 -3.60 1.41 5.82
CA GLU A 456 -4.05 0.10 6.32
C GLU A 456 -3.44 -0.22 7.66
N VAL A 457 -4.22 0.05 8.71
CA VAL A 457 -3.77 -0.11 10.09
C VAL A 457 -4.82 -0.81 10.94
N GLY A 458 -4.35 -1.49 11.97
CA GLY A 458 -5.16 -2.07 13.03
C GLY A 458 -4.44 -2.01 14.37
N THR A 459 -5.20 -2.08 15.46
CA THR A 459 -4.67 -2.12 16.83
C THR A 459 -4.98 -3.45 17.53
N VAL A 460 -5.61 -4.38 16.80
CA VAL A 460 -5.82 -5.78 17.17
C VAL A 460 -5.49 -6.71 16.00
N GLY A 461 -4.97 -7.89 16.33
CA GLY A 461 -4.62 -8.95 15.37
C GLY A 461 -3.25 -8.78 14.73
N GLY A 462 -2.74 -9.85 14.10
CA GLY A 462 -1.40 -9.85 13.51
C GLY A 462 -0.31 -9.53 14.54
N GLY A 463 0.70 -8.75 14.14
CA GLY A 463 1.84 -8.41 15.00
C GLY A 463 1.51 -7.48 16.18
N THR A 464 0.30 -6.92 16.27
CA THR A 464 -0.07 -6.00 17.35
C THR A 464 -0.17 -6.67 18.73
N CYS A 465 -0.23 -8.00 18.78
CA CYS A 465 -0.27 -8.78 20.02
C CYS A 465 1.11 -8.96 20.66
N LEU A 466 2.19 -8.84 19.88
CA LEU A 466 3.56 -9.04 20.34
C LEU A 466 3.97 -7.95 21.33
N ALA A 467 4.69 -8.32 22.39
CA ALA A 467 4.94 -7.46 23.53
C ALA A 467 5.59 -6.10 23.18
N SER A 468 6.60 -6.09 22.31
CA SER A 468 7.30 -4.86 21.90
C SER A 468 6.40 -3.93 21.09
N GLN A 469 5.64 -4.49 20.14
CA GLN A 469 4.71 -3.76 19.28
C GLN A 469 3.52 -3.23 20.08
N ALA A 470 3.00 -4.05 21.00
CA ALA A 470 1.97 -3.68 21.95
C ALA A 470 2.41 -2.53 22.86
N ALA A 471 3.67 -2.50 23.30
CA ALA A 471 4.22 -1.40 24.08
C ALA A 471 4.27 -0.08 23.27
N CYS A 472 4.61 -0.15 21.99
CA CYS A 472 4.58 1.01 21.09
C CYS A 472 3.15 1.52 20.84
N LEU A 473 2.17 0.62 20.69
CA LEU A 473 0.75 1.00 20.61
C LEU A 473 0.23 1.61 21.93
N ASN A 474 0.72 1.14 23.08
CA ASN A 474 0.44 1.74 24.39
C ASN A 474 0.98 3.16 24.50
N LEU A 475 2.20 3.40 24.01
CA LEU A 475 2.81 4.75 24.00
C LEU A 475 1.96 5.77 23.23
N LEU A 476 1.29 5.31 22.16
CA LEU A 476 0.36 6.11 21.36
C LEU A 476 -1.06 6.20 21.94
N GLY A 477 -1.37 5.42 22.99
CA GLY A 477 -2.70 5.37 23.61
C GLY A 477 -3.76 4.64 22.77
N VAL A 478 -3.35 3.76 21.84
CA VAL A 478 -4.26 3.11 20.88
C VAL A 478 -4.24 1.57 20.96
N ARG A 479 -3.56 0.97 21.94
CA ARG A 479 -3.47 -0.49 22.02
C ARG A 479 -4.84 -1.15 22.22
N GLY A 480 -5.09 -2.20 21.45
CA GLY A 480 -6.25 -3.06 21.63
C GLY A 480 -7.54 -2.48 21.04
N PRO A 481 -8.67 -3.18 21.25
CA PRO A 481 -9.96 -2.73 20.75
C PRO A 481 -10.49 -1.58 21.60
N ASN A 482 -11.15 -0.62 20.96
CA ASN A 482 -11.92 0.39 21.67
C ASN A 482 -13.29 -0.19 22.04
N ARG A 483 -13.59 -0.26 23.35
CA ARG A 483 -14.81 -0.90 23.85
C ARG A 483 -16.06 -0.05 23.61
N ASP A 484 -15.93 1.26 23.68
CA ASP A 484 -17.07 2.20 23.62
C ASP A 484 -17.41 2.56 22.18
N SER A 485 -16.40 2.70 21.32
CA SER A 485 -16.54 3.03 19.91
C SER A 485 -15.61 2.15 19.06
N PRO A 486 -16.03 0.91 18.71
CA PRO A 486 -15.22 0.00 17.91
C PRO A 486 -14.64 0.67 16.65
N GLY A 487 -13.33 0.53 16.45
CA GLY A 487 -12.57 1.16 15.38
C GLY A 487 -11.97 2.52 15.70
N ALA A 488 -12.30 3.14 16.84
CA ALA A 488 -11.75 4.43 17.22
C ALA A 488 -10.22 4.40 17.43
N ASN A 489 -9.66 3.31 17.94
CA ASN A 489 -8.21 3.21 18.15
C ASN A 489 -7.48 3.07 16.80
N ALA A 490 -7.99 2.24 15.89
CA ALA A 490 -7.43 2.11 14.55
C ALA A 490 -7.58 3.41 13.72
N LYS A 491 -8.70 4.13 13.85
CA LYS A 491 -8.88 5.47 13.26
C LYS A 491 -7.86 6.47 13.81
N LEU A 492 -7.64 6.50 15.12
CA LEU A 492 -6.65 7.38 15.75
C LEU A 492 -5.21 7.00 15.33
N LEU A 493 -4.89 5.71 15.22
CA LEU A 493 -3.59 5.30 14.71
C LEU A 493 -3.35 5.81 13.28
N ALA A 494 -4.37 5.75 12.41
CA ALA A 494 -4.26 6.28 11.04
C ALA A 494 -4.02 7.80 11.01
N THR A 495 -4.65 8.57 11.90
CA THR A 495 -4.40 10.01 11.98
C THR A 495 -3.00 10.33 12.51
N ILE A 496 -2.50 9.57 13.49
CA ILE A 496 -1.11 9.66 13.97
C ILE A 496 -0.12 9.34 12.84
N VAL A 497 -0.38 8.33 12.01
CA VAL A 497 0.43 8.02 10.82
C VAL A 497 0.47 9.23 9.88
N ALA A 498 -0.69 9.78 9.50
CA ALA A 498 -0.76 10.93 8.61
C ALA A 498 -0.07 12.17 9.18
N GLY A 499 -0.26 12.49 10.46
CA GLY A 499 0.44 13.60 11.13
C GLY A 499 1.95 13.39 11.23
N SER A 500 2.40 12.14 11.40
CA SER A 500 3.83 11.81 11.37
C SER A 500 4.43 11.96 9.97
N VAL A 501 3.67 11.58 8.93
CA VAL A 501 4.06 11.79 7.53
C VAL A 501 4.16 13.28 7.23
N LEU A 502 3.18 14.09 7.63
CA LEU A 502 3.22 15.55 7.51
C LEU A 502 4.50 16.14 8.13
N ALA A 503 4.85 15.72 9.35
CA ALA A 503 6.08 16.14 10.03
C ALA A 503 7.34 15.72 9.25
N GLY A 504 7.39 14.48 8.78
CA GLY A 504 8.49 13.97 7.96
C GLY A 504 8.65 14.75 6.65
N GLU A 505 7.57 14.92 5.90
CA GLU A 505 7.53 15.65 4.62
C GLU A 505 8.08 17.07 4.79
N LEU A 506 7.56 17.80 5.78
CA LEU A 506 7.98 19.16 6.09
C LEU A 506 9.49 19.24 6.34
N SER A 507 10.03 18.31 7.13
CA SER A 507 11.44 18.31 7.51
C SER A 507 12.38 17.95 6.35
N LEU A 508 12.03 16.91 5.56
CA LEU A 508 12.85 16.49 4.42
C LEU A 508 12.84 17.53 3.30
N LEU A 509 11.67 18.04 2.93
CA LEU A 509 11.56 19.10 1.92
C LEU A 509 12.34 20.34 2.35
N SER A 510 12.33 20.68 3.64
CA SER A 510 13.14 21.78 4.16
C SER A 510 14.65 21.53 4.05
N ALA A 511 15.10 20.32 4.36
CA ALA A 511 16.52 19.96 4.21
C ALA A 511 16.96 19.98 2.74
N LEU A 512 16.10 19.54 1.82
CA LEU A 512 16.33 19.61 0.37
C LEU A 512 16.39 21.06 -0.12
N ALA A 513 15.40 21.89 0.24
CA ALA A 513 15.33 23.30 -0.14
C ALA A 513 16.53 24.13 0.39
N ALA A 514 17.12 23.70 1.51
CA ALA A 514 18.32 24.31 2.09
C ALA A 514 19.65 23.69 1.61
N GLY A 515 19.62 22.64 0.78
CA GLY A 515 20.82 21.92 0.34
C GLY A 515 21.56 21.17 1.46
N GLN A 516 20.85 20.76 2.52
CA GLN A 516 21.42 20.18 3.74
C GLN A 516 21.40 18.64 3.76
N LEU A 517 20.69 17.98 2.83
CA LEU A 517 20.44 16.54 2.87
C LEU A 517 21.72 15.70 3.04
N VAL A 518 22.72 15.92 2.18
CA VAL A 518 23.98 15.16 2.21
C VAL A 518 24.72 15.39 3.52
N LYS A 519 24.80 16.64 4.00
CA LYS A 519 25.47 16.98 5.26
C LYS A 519 24.81 16.27 6.46
N SER A 520 23.49 16.18 6.48
CA SER A 520 22.78 15.43 7.53
C SER A 520 23.05 13.93 7.45
N HIS A 521 22.93 13.30 6.27
CA HIS A 521 23.17 11.86 6.14
C HIS A 521 24.62 11.48 6.46
N MET A 522 25.61 12.30 6.07
CA MET A 522 27.00 12.05 6.42
C MET A 522 27.24 12.10 7.93
N LYS A 523 26.48 12.92 8.66
CA LYS A 523 26.60 13.05 10.12
C LYS A 523 25.94 11.91 10.90
N TYR A 524 24.79 11.39 10.44
CA TYR A 524 24.01 10.42 11.23
C TYR A 524 23.81 9.05 10.57
N ASN A 525 24.06 8.91 9.27
CA ASN A 525 23.84 7.65 8.53
C ASN A 525 25.15 7.00 8.05
N ARG A 526 26.31 7.52 8.46
CA ARG A 526 27.60 6.85 8.29
C ARG A 526 28.28 6.70 9.64
N SER A 527 28.80 5.50 9.89
CA SER A 527 29.70 5.25 11.01
C SER A 527 30.94 6.13 10.82
N SER A 528 31.21 7.01 11.78
CA SER A 528 32.46 7.80 11.81
C SER A 528 33.70 6.93 11.97
N LYS A 529 33.53 5.63 12.27
CA LYS A 529 34.63 4.66 12.36
C LYS A 529 35.16 4.21 11.00
N ASP A 530 34.38 4.34 9.93
CA ASP A 530 34.76 3.86 8.59
C ASP A 530 35.43 4.93 7.71
N VAL A 531 35.63 6.15 8.24
CA VAL A 531 36.35 7.22 7.52
C VAL A 531 37.32 7.94 8.47
N PRO A 532 38.61 7.57 8.50
CA PRO A 532 39.62 8.42 9.11
C PRO A 532 39.76 9.68 8.24
N GLY A 533 39.31 10.84 8.75
CA GLY A 533 39.62 12.15 8.15
C GLY A 533 38.45 13.06 7.71
N ALA A 534 37.18 12.77 8.03
CA ALA A 534 36.05 13.60 7.60
C ALA A 534 35.59 14.68 8.61
N ALA A 535 36.40 14.99 9.62
CA ALA A 535 36.16 16.08 10.56
C ALA A 535 37.41 16.97 10.68
N SER A 536 37.58 17.84 9.70
CA SER A 536 38.40 19.05 9.76
C SER A 536 37.67 20.17 9.04
#